data_AF-F0FYH1-F1
#
_entry.id   AF-F0FYH1-F1
#
_cell.length_a   1.000
_cell.length_b   1.000
_cell.length_c   1.000
_cell.angle_alpha   90.00
_cell.angle_beta   90.00
_cell.angle_gamma   90.00
#
_symmetry.space_group_name_H-M   'P 1'
#
loop_
_entity.id
_entity.type
_entity.pdbx_description
1 polymer ?
#
loop_
_entity_poly.entity_id
_entity_poly.type
_entity_poly.pdbx_seq_one_letter_code
_entity_poly.pdbx_strand_id
1 'polypeptide(L)'
;AIADAARDAARANAAGFGIDVVDVQLTRVDLPAAQTDAVYQRMIGALRDQAAQVRAEGAADVEQIKADAEREQQAVLANAYKSAQTIKGEGDAKAATIAADAFGKDPQFYQFYASLQAYRNTFKRNDVIVVDPDSEFFRFMRSPTGGAAAPAAPASRKH
;
A
#
# COMPACT_ATOMS: atom_id res chain seq x y z
N ALA A 1 22.61 -52.18 -17.18
CA ALA A 1 21.48 -52.87 -16.53
C ALA A 1 20.95 -54.04 -17.38
N ILE A 2 20.32 -53.81 -18.53
CA ILE A 2 19.72 -54.90 -19.34
C ILE A 2 20.80 -55.77 -20.02
N ALA A 3 21.85 -55.15 -20.58
CA ALA A 3 22.97 -55.87 -21.20
C ALA A 3 23.76 -56.72 -20.18
N ASP A 4 23.94 -56.21 -18.95
CA ASP A 4 24.62 -56.94 -17.88
C ASP A 4 23.83 -58.17 -17.44
N ALA A 5 22.51 -58.01 -17.25
CA ALA A 5 21.61 -59.13 -16.93
C ALA A 5 21.60 -60.20 -18.04
N ALA A 6 21.67 -59.80 -19.32
CA ALA A 6 21.74 -60.72 -20.44
C ALA A 6 23.10 -61.46 -20.50
N ARG A 7 24.20 -60.78 -20.18
CA ARG A 7 25.55 -61.36 -20.10
C ARG A 7 25.64 -62.42 -19.02
N ASP A 8 25.09 -62.16 -17.84
CA ASP A 8 25.12 -63.09 -16.71
C ASP A 8 24.30 -64.35 -17.00
N ALA A 9 23.13 -64.20 -17.61
CA ALA A 9 22.30 -65.33 -18.06
C ALA A 9 23.00 -66.15 -19.16
N ALA A 10 23.71 -65.51 -20.09
CA ALA A 10 24.47 -66.20 -21.14
C ALA A 10 25.69 -66.96 -20.56
N ARG A 11 26.41 -66.38 -19.59
CA ARG A 11 27.53 -67.03 -18.90
C ARG A 11 27.11 -68.29 -18.16
N ALA A 12 25.99 -68.25 -17.44
CA ALA A 12 25.47 -69.40 -16.70
C ALA A 12 25.16 -70.59 -17.64
N ASN A 13 24.63 -70.33 -18.84
CA ASN A 13 24.33 -71.37 -19.83
C ASN A 13 25.58 -71.85 -20.58
N ALA A 14 26.58 -70.98 -20.79
CA ALA A 14 27.81 -71.30 -21.52
C ALA A 14 28.85 -72.07 -20.68
N ALA A 15 28.81 -71.95 -19.35
CA ALA A 15 29.72 -72.63 -18.44
C ALA A 15 29.69 -74.16 -18.58
N GLY A 16 28.53 -74.76 -18.91
CA GLY A 16 28.39 -76.20 -19.16
C GLY A 16 29.05 -76.70 -20.46
N PHE A 17 29.39 -75.79 -21.37
CA PHE A 17 29.99 -76.10 -22.67
C PHE A 17 31.46 -75.68 -22.76
N GLY A 18 32.06 -75.18 -21.68
CA GLY A 18 33.46 -74.71 -21.65
C GLY A 18 33.70 -73.41 -22.42
N ILE A 19 32.66 -72.61 -22.64
CA ILE A 19 32.71 -71.35 -23.40
C ILE A 19 32.67 -70.17 -22.43
N ASP A 20 33.61 -69.22 -22.56
CA ASP A 20 33.63 -67.97 -21.78
C ASP A 20 33.00 -66.82 -22.58
N VAL A 21 31.88 -66.29 -22.07
CA VAL A 21 31.15 -65.18 -22.69
C VAL A 21 31.77 -63.87 -22.21
N VAL A 22 32.48 -63.20 -23.12
CA VAL A 22 33.19 -61.96 -22.82
C VAL A 22 32.23 -60.79 -22.79
N ASP A 23 31.38 -60.53 -23.79
CA ASP A 23 30.45 -59.39 -23.87
C ASP A 23 29.16 -59.72 -24.65
N VAL A 24 28.05 -59.02 -24.34
CA VAL A 24 26.76 -59.14 -25.03
C VAL A 24 26.29 -57.76 -25.48
N GLN A 25 26.19 -57.56 -26.79
CA GLN A 25 25.63 -56.34 -27.39
C GLN A 25 24.30 -56.63 -28.06
N LEU A 26 23.32 -55.75 -27.85
CA LEU A 26 22.09 -55.77 -28.64
C LEU A 26 22.38 -55.21 -30.03
N THR A 27 22.19 -56.03 -31.06
CA THR A 27 22.42 -55.64 -32.45
C THR A 27 21.24 -54.85 -33.03
N ARG A 28 20.00 -55.26 -32.74
CA ARG A 28 18.78 -54.59 -33.20
C ARG A 28 17.60 -54.94 -32.30
N VAL A 29 16.81 -53.94 -31.95
CA VAL A 29 15.52 -54.12 -31.28
C VAL A 29 14.44 -53.84 -32.31
N ASP A 30 13.79 -54.90 -32.80
CA ASP A 30 12.66 -54.77 -33.71
C ASP A 30 11.38 -54.61 -32.90
N LEU A 31 10.83 -53.40 -32.89
CA LEU A 31 9.54 -53.12 -32.26
C LEU A 31 8.44 -53.07 -33.33
N PRO A 32 7.38 -53.89 -33.24
CA PRO A 32 6.31 -53.88 -34.23
C PRO A 32 5.57 -52.54 -34.25
N ALA A 33 5.49 -51.89 -35.42
CA ALA A 33 4.91 -50.55 -35.57
C ALA A 33 3.49 -50.41 -34.98
N ALA A 34 2.68 -51.48 -35.02
CA ALA A 34 1.32 -51.50 -34.48
C ALA A 34 1.23 -51.27 -32.95
N GLN A 35 2.28 -51.56 -32.19
CA GLN A 35 2.33 -51.30 -30.74
C GLN A 35 2.89 -49.89 -30.44
N THR A 36 3.71 -49.34 -31.33
CA THR A 36 4.42 -48.08 -31.14
C THR A 36 3.50 -46.86 -31.27
N ASP A 37 2.50 -46.92 -32.16
CA ASP A 37 1.58 -45.80 -32.40
C ASP A 37 0.75 -45.43 -31.16
N ALA A 38 0.23 -46.44 -30.45
CA ALA A 38 -0.55 -46.22 -29.24
C ALA A 38 0.30 -45.61 -28.10
N VAL A 39 1.57 -46.00 -28.01
CA VAL A 39 2.52 -45.44 -27.04
C VAL A 39 2.85 -43.99 -27.39
N TYR A 40 3.10 -43.68 -28.67
CA TYR A 40 3.35 -42.32 -29.13
C TYR A 40 2.16 -41.38 -28.82
N GLN A 41 0.93 -41.82 -29.10
CA GLN A 41 -0.26 -41.02 -28.79
C GLN A 41 -0.41 -40.76 -27.28
N ARG A 42 -0.11 -41.77 -26.43
CA ARG A 42 -0.07 -41.57 -24.97
C ARG A 42 1.01 -40.58 -24.55
N MET A 43 2.21 -40.66 -25.11
CA MET A 43 3.30 -39.73 -24.78
C MET A 43 2.94 -38.30 -25.18
N ILE A 44 2.33 -38.11 -26.35
CA ILE A 44 1.88 -36.78 -26.81
C ILE A 44 0.79 -36.24 -25.86
N GLY A 45 -0.16 -37.08 -25.43
CA GLY A 45 -1.16 -36.71 -24.42
C GLY A 45 -0.51 -36.27 -23.12
N ALA A 46 0.37 -37.10 -22.56
CA ALA A 46 1.09 -36.80 -21.33
C ALA A 46 1.93 -35.51 -21.43
N LEU A 47 2.58 -35.25 -22.57
CA LEU A 47 3.36 -34.04 -22.78
C LEU A 47 2.46 -32.79 -22.88
N ARG A 48 1.28 -32.92 -23.50
CA ARG A 48 0.28 -31.83 -23.54
C ARG A 48 -0.26 -31.53 -22.14
N ASP A 49 -0.56 -32.57 -21.37
CA ASP A 49 -1.07 -32.44 -20.00
C ASP A 49 -0.01 -31.79 -19.10
N GLN A 50 1.26 -32.23 -19.20
CA GLN A 50 2.37 -31.61 -18.48
C GLN A 50 2.55 -30.14 -18.86
N ALA A 51 2.49 -29.81 -20.16
CA ALA A 51 2.59 -28.43 -20.60
C ALA A 51 1.38 -27.58 -20.13
N ALA A 52 0.19 -28.15 -20.06
CA ALA A 52 -0.99 -27.48 -19.53
C ALA A 52 -0.84 -27.22 -18.03
N GLN A 53 -0.35 -28.21 -17.27
CA GLN A 53 -0.09 -28.08 -15.84
C GLN A 53 0.94 -26.98 -15.54
N VAL A 54 2.09 -26.98 -16.23
CA VAL A 54 3.13 -25.97 -16.02
C VAL A 54 2.61 -24.55 -16.34
N ARG A 55 1.75 -24.40 -17.36
CA ARG A 55 1.13 -23.09 -17.65
C ARG A 55 0.12 -22.69 -16.56
N ALA A 56 -0.66 -23.63 -16.05
CA ALA A 56 -1.62 -23.37 -14.99
C ALA A 56 -0.92 -22.98 -13.68
N GLU A 57 0.14 -23.69 -13.31
CA GLU A 57 1.00 -23.36 -12.16
C GLU A 57 1.63 -21.97 -12.32
N GLY A 58 2.24 -21.69 -13.48
CA GLY A 58 2.82 -20.36 -13.74
C GLY A 58 1.78 -19.23 -13.70
N ALA A 59 0.55 -19.48 -14.15
CA ALA A 59 -0.53 -18.49 -14.05
C ALA A 59 -0.98 -18.28 -12.60
N ALA A 60 -1.09 -19.35 -11.81
CA ALA A 60 -1.44 -19.27 -10.39
C ALA A 60 -0.37 -18.53 -9.58
N ASP A 61 0.90 -18.83 -9.82
CA ASP A 61 2.03 -18.17 -9.16
C ASP A 61 2.05 -16.67 -9.45
N VAL A 62 1.81 -16.28 -10.71
CA VAL A 62 1.73 -14.86 -11.09
C VAL A 62 0.59 -14.16 -10.38
N GLU A 63 -0.59 -14.79 -10.29
CA GLU A 63 -1.74 -14.20 -9.61
C GLU A 63 -1.49 -14.06 -8.10
N GLN A 64 -0.85 -15.06 -7.49
CA GLN A 64 -0.45 -15.01 -6.09
C GLN A 64 0.53 -13.87 -5.82
N ILE A 65 1.58 -13.75 -6.64
CA ILE A 65 2.58 -12.68 -6.52
C ILE A 65 1.93 -11.30 -6.64
N LYS A 66 0.99 -11.12 -7.58
CA LYS A 66 0.26 -9.86 -7.74
C LYS A 66 -0.58 -9.55 -6.50
N ALA A 67 -1.35 -10.52 -6.02
CA ALA A 67 -2.19 -10.34 -4.84
C ALA A 67 -1.37 -10.04 -3.58
N ASP A 68 -0.19 -10.66 -3.43
CA ASP A 68 0.75 -10.37 -2.36
C ASP A 68 1.31 -8.94 -2.48
N ALA A 69 1.72 -8.53 -3.68
CA ALA A 69 2.25 -7.19 -3.94
C ALA A 69 1.19 -6.09 -3.69
N GLU A 70 -0.06 -6.31 -4.09
CA GLU A 70 -1.16 -5.38 -3.83
C GLU A 70 -1.45 -5.25 -2.33
N ARG A 71 -1.45 -6.37 -1.59
CA ARG A 71 -1.59 -6.36 -0.13
C ARG A 71 -0.47 -5.60 0.55
N GLU A 72 0.78 -5.82 0.13
CA GLU A 72 1.93 -5.13 0.68
C GLU A 72 1.89 -3.63 0.38
N GLN A 73 1.57 -3.25 -0.87
CA GLN A 73 1.39 -1.86 -1.25
C GLN A 73 0.33 -1.16 -0.38
N GLN A 74 -0.84 -1.80 -0.21
CA GLN A 74 -1.91 -1.25 0.60
C GLN A 74 -1.50 -1.11 2.07
N ALA A 75 -0.78 -2.08 2.63
CA ALA A 75 -0.27 -2.03 3.99
C ALA A 75 0.74 -0.88 4.17
N VAL A 76 1.67 -0.70 3.21
CA VAL A 76 2.65 0.39 3.24
C VAL A 76 1.96 1.75 3.18
N LEU A 77 1.00 1.93 2.28
CA LEU A 77 0.23 3.17 2.16
C LEU A 77 -0.58 3.46 3.43
N ALA A 78 -1.24 2.45 4.00
CA ALA A 78 -1.98 2.59 5.25
C ALA A 78 -1.06 2.98 6.42
N ASN A 79 0.11 2.36 6.53
CA ASN A 79 1.10 2.68 7.57
C ASN A 79 1.69 4.08 7.40
N ALA A 80 1.98 4.49 6.16
CA ALA A 80 2.45 5.83 5.85
C ALA A 80 1.39 6.88 6.21
N TYR A 81 0.13 6.64 5.84
CA TYR A 81 -0.98 7.53 6.16
C TYR A 81 -1.21 7.64 7.67
N LYS A 82 -1.20 6.51 8.39
CA LYS A 82 -1.29 6.48 9.85
C LYS A 82 -0.17 7.29 10.48
N SER A 83 1.08 7.08 10.05
CA SER A 83 2.24 7.79 10.58
C SER A 83 2.14 9.30 10.32
N ALA A 84 1.73 9.70 9.12
CA ALA A 84 1.52 11.10 8.78
C ALA A 84 0.43 11.76 9.65
N GLN A 85 -0.69 11.07 9.87
CA GLN A 85 -1.75 11.56 10.75
C GLN A 85 -1.29 11.68 12.21
N THR A 86 -0.53 10.70 12.72
CA THR A 86 0.04 10.76 14.07
C THR A 86 0.95 11.97 14.22
N ILE A 87 1.90 12.17 13.30
CA ILE A 87 2.83 13.31 13.34
C ILE A 87 2.07 14.63 13.28
N LYS A 88 1.07 14.73 12.41
CA LYS A 88 0.23 15.92 12.31
C LYS A 88 -0.54 16.18 13.61
N GLY A 89 -1.17 15.15 14.18
CA GLY A 89 -1.91 15.25 15.44
C GLY A 89 -1.03 15.65 16.61
N GLU A 90 0.18 15.10 16.70
CA GLU A 90 1.18 15.50 17.71
C GLU A 90 1.64 16.95 17.52
N GLY A 91 1.83 17.39 16.28
CA GLY A 91 2.18 18.76 15.94
C GLY A 91 1.07 19.74 16.32
N ASP A 92 -0.16 19.44 15.94
CA ASP A 92 -1.34 20.25 16.26
C ASP A 92 -1.57 20.33 17.76
N ALA A 93 -1.40 19.21 18.49
CA ALA A 93 -1.48 19.19 19.95
C ALA A 93 -0.41 20.06 20.61
N LYS A 94 0.86 19.95 20.19
CA LYS A 94 1.96 20.79 20.70
C LYS A 94 1.72 22.27 20.41
N ALA A 95 1.25 22.59 19.20
CA ALA A 95 0.94 23.96 18.81
C ALA A 95 -0.20 24.54 19.67
N ALA A 96 -1.25 23.76 19.92
CA ALA A 96 -2.36 24.15 20.78
C ALA A 96 -1.89 24.38 22.23
N THR A 97 -1.04 23.52 22.78
CA THR A 97 -0.47 23.70 24.12
C THR A 97 0.39 24.98 24.20
N ILE A 98 1.31 25.18 23.25
CA ILE A 98 2.15 26.39 23.22
C ILE A 98 1.31 27.66 23.09
N ALA A 99 0.28 27.61 22.23
CA ALA A 99 -0.67 28.70 22.08
C ALA A 99 -1.42 28.97 23.40
N ALA A 100 -1.97 27.94 24.04
CA ALA A 100 -2.64 28.08 25.33
C ALA A 100 -1.72 28.63 26.42
N ASP A 101 -0.48 28.16 26.51
CA ASP A 101 0.53 28.64 27.47
C ASP A 101 0.93 30.10 27.20
N ALA A 102 1.06 30.48 25.92
CA ALA A 102 1.38 31.85 25.53
C ALA A 102 0.20 32.80 25.84
N PHE A 103 -1.03 32.37 25.56
CA PHE A 103 -2.24 33.16 25.80
C PHE A 103 -2.67 33.19 27.27
N GLY A 104 -2.31 32.18 28.06
CA GLY A 104 -2.56 32.14 29.50
C GLY A 104 -1.71 33.12 30.31
N LYS A 105 -0.58 33.61 29.76
CA LYS A 105 0.31 34.58 30.42
C LYS A 105 -0.30 35.99 30.52
N ASP A 106 -1.06 36.41 29.51
CA ASP A 106 -1.76 37.70 29.52
C ASP A 106 -3.07 37.60 28.70
N PRO A 107 -4.21 37.33 29.38
CA PRO A 107 -5.51 37.26 28.73
C PRO A 107 -5.99 38.57 28.11
N GLN A 108 -5.56 39.73 28.64
CA GLN A 108 -5.98 41.04 28.12
C GLN A 108 -5.24 41.36 26.81
N PHE A 109 -3.93 41.10 26.75
CA PHE A 109 -3.16 41.27 25.52
C PHE A 109 -3.65 40.33 24.41
N TYR A 110 -4.05 39.10 24.75
CA TYR A 110 -4.62 38.16 23.79
C TYR A 110 -5.92 38.68 23.15
N GLN A 111 -6.88 39.15 23.95
CA GLN A 111 -8.15 39.67 23.44
C GLN A 111 -7.92 40.88 22.50
N PHE A 112 -6.96 41.72 22.84
CA PHE A 112 -6.52 42.82 21.99
C PHE A 112 -5.91 42.33 20.66
N TYR A 113 -4.92 41.43 20.70
CA TYR A 113 -4.25 40.91 19.51
C TYR A 113 -5.20 40.12 18.58
N ALA A 114 -6.08 39.30 19.15
CA ALA A 114 -7.10 38.56 18.41
C ALA A 114 -8.07 39.51 17.69
N SER A 115 -8.46 40.63 18.33
CA SER A 115 -9.29 41.65 17.69
C SER A 115 -8.59 42.33 16.51
N LEU A 116 -7.29 42.65 16.63
CA LEU A 116 -6.49 43.21 15.53
C LEU A 116 -6.36 42.24 14.34
N GLN A 117 -6.16 40.96 14.62
CA GLN A 117 -6.06 39.95 13.57
C GLN A 117 -7.40 39.70 12.88
N ALA A 118 -8.51 39.77 13.62
CA ALA A 118 -9.85 39.74 13.05
C ALA A 118 -10.09 40.96 12.14
N TYR A 119 -9.68 42.17 12.53
CA TYR A 119 -9.73 43.35 11.67
C TYR A 119 -8.94 43.12 10.37
N ARG A 120 -7.70 42.65 10.47
CA ARG A 120 -6.85 42.40 9.30
C ARG A 120 -7.43 41.38 8.32
N ASN A 121 -8.09 40.34 8.82
CA ASN A 121 -8.68 39.29 7.99
C ASN A 121 -9.99 39.72 7.32
N THR A 122 -10.74 40.61 7.99
CA THR A 122 -12.06 41.07 7.54
C THR A 122 -11.92 42.22 6.54
N PHE A 123 -10.97 43.13 6.73
CA PHE A 123 -10.75 44.27 5.82
C PHE A 123 -9.81 43.90 4.66
N LYS A 124 -10.38 43.35 3.58
CA LYS A 124 -9.68 43.15 2.29
C LYS A 124 -9.83 44.37 1.39
N ARG A 125 -8.89 44.56 0.45
CA ARG A 125 -8.68 45.81 -0.35
C ARG A 125 -9.89 46.31 -1.17
N ASN A 126 -10.95 45.52 -1.33
CA ASN A 126 -12.15 45.83 -2.14
C ASN A 126 -13.48 45.53 -1.42
N ASP A 127 -13.50 45.30 -0.10
CA ASP A 127 -14.73 44.96 0.62
C ASP A 127 -15.41 46.21 1.23
N VAL A 128 -16.70 46.41 0.93
CA VAL A 128 -17.53 47.47 1.55
C VAL A 128 -18.37 46.82 2.64
N ILE A 129 -17.97 47.02 3.89
CA ILE A 129 -18.64 46.42 5.04
C ILE A 129 -19.45 47.50 5.75
N VAL A 130 -20.77 47.30 5.82
CA VAL A 130 -21.67 48.13 6.64
C VAL A 130 -21.76 47.47 8.00
N VAL A 131 -21.16 48.09 9.00
CA VAL A 131 -21.15 47.60 10.38
C VAL A 131 -21.49 48.73 11.34
N ASP A 132 -22.24 48.39 12.37
CA ASP A 132 -22.61 49.30 13.45
C ASP A 132 -21.35 49.67 14.26
N PRO A 133 -20.98 50.97 14.35
CA PRO A 133 -19.84 51.45 15.13
C PRO A 133 -19.89 51.08 16.61
N ASP A 134 -21.08 50.81 17.15
CA ASP A 134 -21.26 50.47 18.56
C ASP A 134 -21.07 48.98 18.88
N SER A 135 -20.84 48.14 17.86
CA SER A 135 -20.61 46.71 18.02
C SER A 135 -19.43 46.39 18.94
N GLU A 136 -19.55 45.30 19.70
CA GLU A 136 -18.47 44.75 20.53
C GLU A 136 -17.21 44.41 19.72
N PHE A 137 -17.37 44.22 18.42
CA PHE A 137 -16.27 44.01 17.48
C PHE A 137 -15.26 45.16 17.51
N PHE A 138 -15.69 46.42 17.68
CA PHE A 138 -14.83 47.61 17.66
C PHE A 138 -14.40 48.13 19.03
N ARG A 139 -14.65 47.38 20.12
CA ARG A 139 -14.35 47.84 21.49
C ARG A 139 -12.88 48.26 21.69
N PHE A 140 -11.94 47.55 21.08
CA PHE A 140 -10.51 47.79 21.19
C PHE A 140 -9.99 48.91 20.27
N MET A 141 -10.77 49.34 19.27
CA MET A 141 -10.49 50.56 18.50
C MET A 141 -10.92 51.83 19.25
N ARG A 142 -11.92 51.72 20.13
CA ARG A 142 -12.43 52.83 20.94
C ARG A 142 -11.67 53.02 22.24
N SER A 143 -11.17 51.94 22.85
CA SER A 143 -10.38 51.98 24.08
C SER A 143 -9.26 50.95 24.07
N PRO A 144 -8.02 51.33 24.44
CA PRO A 144 -6.88 50.41 24.48
C PRO A 144 -7.03 49.27 25.51
N THR A 145 -7.99 49.36 26.44
CA THR A 145 -8.27 48.30 27.44
C THR A 145 -9.51 47.47 27.13
N GLY A 146 -10.23 47.76 26.03
CA GLY A 146 -11.42 47.00 25.60
C GLY A 146 -12.64 47.12 26.52
N GLY A 147 -12.62 48.04 27.49
CA GLY A 147 -13.75 48.32 28.36
C GLY A 147 -14.96 48.79 27.54
N ALA A 148 -16.14 48.23 27.84
CA ALA A 148 -17.40 48.64 27.24
C ALA A 148 -17.55 50.17 27.36
N ALA A 149 -17.62 50.84 26.21
CA ALA A 149 -17.96 52.24 26.16
C ALA A 149 -19.34 52.41 26.81
N ALA A 150 -19.43 53.32 27.78
CA ALA A 150 -20.68 53.69 28.42
C ALA A 150 -21.76 53.97 27.35
N PRO A 151 -23.02 53.57 27.59
CA PRO A 151 -24.09 53.74 26.61
C PRO A 151 -24.21 55.23 26.24
N ALA A 152 -24.02 55.53 24.95
CA ALA A 152 -24.26 56.85 24.41
C ALA A 152 -25.73 57.22 24.68
N ALA A 153 -25.94 58.29 25.43
CA ALA A 153 -27.26 58.82 25.73
C ALA A 153 -28.04 59.08 24.44
N PRO A 154 -29.34 58.74 24.36
CA PRO A 154 -30.11 58.90 23.13
C PRO A 154 -30.23 60.39 22.77
N ALA A 155 -29.73 60.74 21.59
CA ALA A 155 -29.87 62.07 21.02
C ALA A 155 -31.36 62.43 20.86
N SER A 156 -31.77 63.54 21.46
CA SER A 156 -33.12 64.08 21.38
C SER A 156 -33.50 64.40 19.93
N ARG A 157 -34.54 63.74 19.42
CA ARG A 157 -35.29 64.23 18.25
C ARG A 157 -35.87 65.60 18.56
N LYS A 158 -35.47 66.63 17.80
CA LYS A 158 -36.27 67.83 17.60
C LYS A 158 -36.75 67.85 16.15
N HIS A 159 -38.03 68.20 16.01
CA HIS A 159 -38.81 68.32 14.78
C HIS A 159 -38.18 69.25 13.76
#